data_AF-A0A803MXP9-F1
#
_entry.id   AF-A0A803MXP9-F1
#
_cell.length_a   1.000
_cell.length_b   1.000
_cell.length_c   1.000
_cell.angle_alpha   90.00
_cell.angle_beta   90.00
_cell.angle_gamma   90.00
#
_symmetry.space_group_name_H-M   'P 1'
#
loop_
_entity.id
_entity.type
_entity.pdbx_description
1 polymer ?
#
loop_
_entity_poly.entity_id
_entity_poly.type
_entity_poly.pdbx_seq_one_letter_code
_entity_poly.pdbx_strand_id
1 'polypeptide(L)'
;MAALPTVAFKPVQEVLESEGVVPERYIKHKDEHTQEEGDVLLPMMDCTIIDLVLLSSSSPQELAKLHSALNSWGCVQVVNHGMTSLFLEEVRGVIKQFFAQPTNEKEKYFRKEASSSSDAPLQGYANDDVYQQKTLNWNDNMHLLLFPLAKCKFELWPQKPSNFRFNFYPRCPASNQVDGLKPHGDGSAITIVLQDNKIEGLQILKDAARDASMAAVAAWAVA
;
A
#
# COMPACT_ATOMS: atom_id res chain seq x y z
N MET A 1 -18.72 -12.62 29.98
CA MET A 1 -17.95 -12.47 28.73
C MET A 1 -16.56 -12.00 29.11
N ALA A 2 -15.53 -12.81 28.90
CA ALA A 2 -14.15 -12.38 29.13
C ALA A 2 -13.77 -11.40 28.02
N ALA A 3 -13.22 -10.24 28.39
CA ALA A 3 -12.62 -9.33 27.41
C ALA A 3 -11.50 -10.07 26.67
N LEU A 4 -11.53 -10.04 25.34
CA LEU A 4 -10.40 -10.53 24.54
C LEU A 4 -9.16 -9.72 24.95
N PRO A 5 -7.99 -10.37 25.16
CA PRO A 5 -6.78 -9.65 25.52
C PRO A 5 -6.48 -8.62 24.44
N THR A 6 -6.40 -7.35 24.84
CA THR A 6 -5.97 -6.25 23.99
C THR A 6 -4.53 -6.54 23.59
N VAL A 7 -4.33 -7.05 22.37
CA VAL A 7 -2.99 -7.30 21.85
C VAL A 7 -2.35 -5.94 21.62
N ALA A 8 -1.35 -5.61 22.42
CA ALA A 8 -0.61 -4.36 22.26
C ALA A 8 -0.01 -4.30 20.85
N PHE A 9 -0.25 -3.19 20.17
CA PHE A 9 0.35 -2.90 18.87
C PHE A 9 1.88 -2.92 19.01
N LYS A 10 2.56 -3.66 18.12
CA LYS A 10 4.02 -3.61 17.95
C LYS A 10 4.32 -3.40 16.47
N PRO A 11 5.05 -2.33 16.09
CA PRO A 11 5.54 -2.16 14.72
C PRO A 11 6.31 -3.40 14.25
N VAL A 12 6.20 -3.73 12.97
CA VAL A 12 6.93 -4.87 12.38
C VAL A 12 8.44 -4.67 12.52
N GLN A 13 8.93 -3.43 12.43
CA GLN A 13 10.34 -3.10 12.69
C GLN A 13 10.82 -3.55 14.08
N GLU A 14 10.01 -3.34 15.12
CA GLU A 14 10.37 -3.70 16.49
C GLU A 14 10.29 -5.22 16.72
N VAL A 15 9.34 -5.90 16.06
CA VAL A 15 9.26 -7.36 16.07
C VAL A 15 10.55 -7.98 15.51
N LEU A 16 11.06 -7.45 14.40
CA LEU A 16 12.34 -7.87 13.83
C LEU A 16 13.50 -7.70 14.80
N GLU A 17 13.59 -6.54 15.46
CA GLU A 17 14.69 -6.19 16.36
C GLU A 17 14.66 -7.00 17.66
N SER A 18 13.48 -7.35 18.15
CA SER A 18 13.29 -8.02 19.45
C SER A 18 13.28 -9.55 19.37
N GLU A 19 12.71 -10.14 18.32
CA GLU A 19 12.48 -11.59 18.26
C GLU A 19 13.47 -12.32 17.32
N GLY A 20 14.12 -11.62 16.39
CA GLY A 20 15.12 -12.19 15.47
C GLY A 20 14.59 -13.21 14.45
N VAL A 21 13.33 -13.63 14.59
CA VAL A 21 12.58 -14.51 13.70
C VAL A 21 11.18 -13.94 13.45
N VAL A 22 10.57 -14.30 12.32
CA VAL A 22 9.21 -13.87 11.97
C VAL A 22 8.19 -14.64 12.81
N PRO A 23 7.30 -13.98 13.57
CA PRO A 23 6.29 -14.67 14.36
C PRO A 23 5.22 -15.36 13.51
N GLU A 24 4.68 -16.48 14.00
CA GLU A 24 3.69 -17.32 13.29
C GLU A 24 2.48 -16.55 12.76
N ARG A 25 2.04 -15.52 13.50
CA ARG A 25 0.92 -14.66 13.09
C ARG A 25 1.13 -13.91 11.78
N TYR A 26 2.35 -13.82 11.25
CA TYR A 26 2.65 -13.21 9.94
C TYR A 26 2.89 -14.24 8.84
N ILE A 27 3.00 -15.52 9.21
CA ILE A 27 3.29 -16.62 8.28
C ILE A 27 2.00 -16.97 7.53
N LYS A 28 2.10 -17.04 6.20
CA LYS A 28 1.01 -17.50 5.34
C LYS A 28 0.74 -18.97 5.65
N HIS A 29 -0.46 -19.29 6.12
CA HIS A 29 -0.92 -20.68 6.15
C HIS A 29 -1.45 -21.02 4.76
N LYS A 30 -1.03 -22.18 4.21
CA LYS A 30 -1.67 -22.71 3.01
C LYS A 30 -3.13 -22.97 3.35
N ASP A 31 -4.06 -22.23 2.74
CA ASP A 31 -5.46 -22.63 2.78
C ASP A 31 -5.60 -23.96 2.03
N GLU A 32 -6.44 -24.87 2.54
CA GLU A 32 -6.73 -26.19 1.94
C GLU A 32 -7.29 -26.13 0.51
N HIS A 33 -7.48 -24.92 -0.04
CA HIS A 33 -8.02 -24.66 -1.39
C HIS A 33 -6.99 -24.12 -2.39
N THR A 34 -5.74 -23.90 -2.01
CA THR A 34 -4.70 -23.49 -2.97
C THR A 34 -3.97 -24.73 -3.47
N GLN A 35 -4.40 -25.23 -4.63
CA GLN A 35 -3.67 -26.26 -5.38
C GLN A 35 -2.22 -25.83 -5.59
N GLU A 36 -1.32 -26.82 -5.57
CA GLU A 36 0.12 -26.63 -5.77
C GLU A 36 0.40 -25.74 -6.98
N GLU A 37 0.90 -24.52 -6.73
CA GLU A 37 1.56 -23.72 -7.74
C GLU A 37 2.87 -24.43 -8.09
N GLY A 38 2.81 -25.32 -9.09
CA GLY A 38 3.94 -25.58 -9.95
C GLY A 38 4.46 -24.25 -10.53
N ASP A 39 5.71 -24.27 -11.00
CA ASP A 39 6.50 -23.16 -11.55
C ASP A 39 5.84 -22.48 -12.79
N VAL A 40 4.63 -21.97 -12.62
CA VAL A 40 3.86 -21.25 -13.63
C VAL A 40 4.45 -19.86 -13.65
N LEU A 41 5.18 -19.56 -14.72
CA LEU A 41 5.60 -18.21 -15.06
C LEU A 41 4.33 -17.35 -15.17
N LEU A 42 3.98 -16.66 -14.08
CA LEU A 42 2.90 -15.69 -14.08
C LEU A 42 3.23 -14.68 -15.18
N PRO A 43 2.28 -14.37 -16.09
CA PRO A 43 2.55 -13.43 -17.17
C PRO A 43 2.99 -12.11 -16.55
N MET A 44 4.24 -11.71 -16.84
CA MET A 44 4.72 -10.40 -16.47
C MET A 44 3.80 -9.35 -17.07
N MET A 45 3.43 -8.37 -16.27
CA MET A 45 2.65 -7.25 -16.76
C MET A 45 3.44 -6.50 -17.84
N ASP A 46 2.90 -6.46 -19.05
CA ASP A 46 3.32 -5.51 -20.06
C ASP A 46 2.91 -4.12 -19.58
N CYS A 47 3.85 -3.45 -18.91
CA CYS A 47 3.55 -2.22 -18.21
C CYS A 47 3.22 -1.11 -19.22
N THR A 48 1.93 -0.85 -19.38
CA THR A 48 1.47 0.16 -20.33
C THR A 48 1.74 1.54 -19.75
N ILE A 49 2.68 2.27 -20.36
CA ILE A 49 3.04 3.64 -19.97
C ILE A 49 2.08 4.62 -20.65
N ILE A 50 1.46 5.52 -19.91
CA ILE A 50 0.57 6.57 -20.38
C ILE A 50 1.25 7.92 -20.21
N ASP A 51 1.36 8.68 -21.28
CA ASP A 51 1.85 10.05 -21.25
C ASP A 51 0.70 11.00 -20.88
N LEU A 52 0.79 11.62 -19.70
CA LEU A 52 -0.27 12.51 -19.22
C LEU A 52 -0.36 13.83 -19.99
N VAL A 53 0.71 14.30 -20.62
CA VAL A 53 0.66 15.48 -21.49
C VAL A 53 -0.11 15.16 -22.76
N LEU A 54 0.17 14.01 -23.38
CA LEU A 54 -0.58 13.56 -24.56
C LEU A 54 -2.04 13.27 -24.22
N LEU A 55 -2.30 12.64 -23.08
CA LEU A 55 -3.66 12.39 -22.62
C LEU A 55 -4.44 13.69 -22.38
N SER A 56 -3.80 14.68 -21.74
CA SER A 56 -4.41 16.00 -21.50
C SER A 56 -4.65 16.79 -22.78
N SER A 57 -3.83 16.56 -23.82
CA SER A 57 -4.06 17.09 -25.17
C SER A 57 -5.18 16.38 -25.95
N SER A 58 -5.89 15.43 -25.33
CA SER A 58 -6.93 14.61 -25.95
C SER A 58 -6.43 13.81 -27.16
N SER A 59 -5.18 13.34 -27.12
CA SER A 59 -4.61 12.46 -28.14
C SER A 59 -5.45 11.18 -28.28
N PRO A 60 -6.04 10.89 -29.46
CA PRO A 60 -6.85 9.69 -29.65
C PRO A 60 -6.06 8.40 -29.44
N GLN A 61 -4.76 8.41 -29.79
CA GLN A 61 -3.87 7.28 -29.62
C GLN A 61 -3.62 6.98 -28.13
N GLU A 62 -3.39 8.03 -27.34
CA GLU A 62 -3.11 7.86 -25.90
C GLU A 62 -4.37 7.46 -25.13
N LEU A 63 -5.54 7.99 -25.53
CA LEU A 63 -6.84 7.57 -25.02
C LEU A 63 -7.14 6.10 -25.34
N ALA A 64 -6.86 5.64 -26.57
CA ALA A 64 -7.05 4.25 -26.94
C ALA A 64 -6.12 3.31 -26.14
N LYS A 65 -4.88 3.74 -25.90
CA LYS A 65 -3.91 3.02 -25.07
C LYS A 65 -4.38 2.89 -23.63
N LEU A 66 -4.87 3.98 -23.03
CA LEU A 66 -5.46 3.98 -21.70
C LEU A 66 -6.68 3.05 -21.64
N HIS A 67 -7.61 3.19 -22.57
CA HIS A 67 -8.81 2.34 -22.64
C HIS A 67 -8.45 0.85 -22.73
N SER A 68 -7.47 0.49 -23.59
CA SER A 68 -7.01 -0.89 -23.71
C SER A 68 -6.43 -1.41 -22.40
N ALA A 69 -5.55 -0.64 -21.74
CA ALA A 69 -4.91 -1.07 -20.50
C ALA A 69 -5.90 -1.25 -19.34
N LEU A 70 -6.88 -0.35 -19.24
CA LEU A 70 -7.93 -0.43 -18.22
C LEU A 70 -8.83 -1.67 -18.41
N ASN A 71 -9.13 -2.06 -19.66
CA ASN A 71 -9.92 -3.26 -19.95
C ASN A 71 -9.12 -4.57 -19.82
N SER A 72 -7.79 -4.53 -19.84
CA SER A 72 -6.96 -5.74 -19.80
C SER A 72 -6.32 -6.00 -18.43
N TRP A 73 -5.62 -5.01 -17.88
CA TRP A 73 -4.82 -5.14 -16.65
C TRP A 73 -5.39 -4.32 -15.50
N GLY A 74 -6.22 -3.31 -15.79
CA GLY A 74 -6.69 -2.35 -14.80
C GLY A 74 -5.63 -1.35 -14.35
N CYS A 75 -4.33 -1.63 -14.53
CA CYS A 75 -3.21 -0.80 -14.07
C CYS A 75 -2.42 -0.18 -15.23
N VAL A 76 -1.84 1.01 -15.00
CA VAL A 76 -0.97 1.72 -15.94
C VAL A 76 0.21 2.41 -15.25
N GLN A 77 1.31 2.57 -15.97
CA GLN A 77 2.34 3.55 -15.64
C GLN A 77 1.97 4.90 -16.25
N VAL A 78 2.36 5.99 -15.59
CA VAL A 78 2.20 7.36 -16.09
C VAL A 78 3.55 8.07 -16.11
N VAL A 79 3.79 8.81 -17.20
CA VAL A 79 4.93 9.70 -17.39
C VAL A 79 4.44 11.09 -17.74
N ASN A 80 5.34 12.07 -17.69
CA ASN A 80 5.02 13.47 -17.96
C ASN A 80 3.86 14.01 -17.08
N HIS A 81 3.80 13.53 -15.84
CA HIS A 81 2.78 13.85 -14.84
C HIS A 81 2.93 15.25 -14.20
N GLY A 82 3.89 16.05 -14.64
CA GLY A 82 4.14 17.41 -14.14
C GLY A 82 4.87 17.52 -12.80
N MET A 83 4.89 16.46 -11.99
CA MET A 83 5.75 16.40 -10.78
C MET A 83 7.23 16.23 -11.14
N THR A 84 8.12 16.97 -10.46
CA THR A 84 9.57 16.87 -10.67
C THR A 84 10.15 15.62 -10.01
N SER A 85 11.23 15.08 -10.57
CA SER A 85 11.97 13.97 -9.97
C SER A 85 12.46 14.30 -8.55
N LEU A 86 12.99 15.52 -8.35
CA LEU A 86 13.41 16.02 -7.04
C LEU A 86 12.27 15.99 -6.01
N PHE A 87 11.05 16.41 -6.37
CA PHE A 87 9.91 16.33 -5.46
C PHE A 87 9.57 14.89 -5.09
N LEU A 88 9.60 13.97 -6.06
CA LEU A 88 9.35 12.54 -5.80
C LEU A 88 10.45 11.91 -4.94
N GLU A 89 11.70 12.36 -5.07
CA GLU A 89 12.81 11.97 -4.20
C GLU A 89 12.67 12.53 -2.78
N GLU A 90 12.30 13.80 -2.64
CA GLU A 90 12.00 14.43 -1.35
C GLU A 90 10.90 13.67 -0.62
N VAL A 91 9.81 13.36 -1.33
CA VAL A 91 8.72 12.53 -0.82
C VAL A 91 9.26 11.20 -0.28
N ARG A 92 10.02 10.44 -1.08
CA ARG A 92 10.62 9.17 -0.64
C ARG A 92 11.57 9.34 0.55
N GLY A 93 12.32 10.43 0.59
CA GLY A 93 13.23 10.77 1.70
C GLY A 93 12.47 11.00 3.00
N VAL A 94 11.39 11.80 2.93
CA VAL A 94 10.51 12.10 4.06
C VAL A 94 9.88 10.82 4.61
N ILE A 95 9.44 9.89 3.74
CA ILE A 95 8.97 8.53 4.10
C ILE A 95 9.97 7.83 5.01
N LYS A 96 11.16 7.64 4.48
CA LYS A 96 12.23 6.87 5.12
C LYS A 96 12.60 7.48 6.46
N GLN A 97 12.65 8.82 6.53
CA GLN A 97 12.98 9.53 7.76
C GLN A 97 11.95 9.31 8.88
N PHE A 98 10.64 9.32 8.59
CA PHE A 98 9.61 9.05 9.60
C PHE A 98 9.69 7.62 10.12
N PHE A 99 9.77 6.63 9.23
CA PHE A 99 9.80 5.23 9.64
C PHE A 99 11.12 4.84 10.33
N ALA A 100 12.19 5.61 10.13
CA ALA A 100 13.44 5.50 10.88
C ALA A 100 13.37 6.15 12.29
N GLN A 101 12.31 6.86 12.64
CA GLN A 101 12.16 7.43 13.99
C GLN A 101 11.95 6.32 15.03
N PRO A 102 12.39 6.56 16.28
CA PRO A 102 12.10 5.68 17.41
C PRO A 102 10.59 5.38 17.59
N THR A 103 10.24 4.21 18.13
CA THR A 103 8.84 3.79 18.33
C THR A 103 8.04 4.81 19.14
N ASN A 104 8.60 5.37 20.21
CA ASN A 104 7.94 6.37 21.05
C ASN A 104 7.58 7.67 20.31
N GLU A 105 8.29 8.01 19.23
CA GLU A 105 7.93 9.15 18.38
C GLU A 105 6.80 8.78 17.41
N LYS A 106 6.80 7.55 16.88
CA LYS A 106 5.76 7.04 15.97
C LYS A 106 4.43 6.75 16.68
N GLU A 107 4.49 6.35 17.96
CA GLU A 107 3.34 6.12 18.86
C GLU A 107 2.39 7.30 18.95
N LYS A 108 2.92 8.52 18.81
CA LYS A 108 2.14 9.77 18.85
C LYS A 108 1.07 9.83 17.76
N TYR A 109 1.25 9.07 16.68
CA TYR A 109 0.40 9.08 15.51
C TYR A 109 -0.48 7.84 15.39
N PHE A 110 -0.50 6.95 16.39
CA PHE A 110 -1.31 5.73 16.31
C PHE A 110 -2.78 6.01 16.04
N ARG A 111 -3.39 5.13 15.23
CA ARG A 111 -4.85 5.13 15.05
C ARG A 111 -5.50 4.99 16.42
N LYS A 112 -6.27 5.99 16.81
CA LYS A 112 -7.13 5.90 18.00
C LYS A 112 -8.34 5.05 17.64
N GLU A 113 -8.78 4.19 18.56
CA GLU A 113 -9.97 3.34 18.37
C GLU A 113 -11.11 4.15 17.77
N ALA A 114 -11.83 3.55 16.82
CA ALA A 114 -12.98 4.18 16.21
C ALA A 114 -13.99 4.54 17.30
N SER A 115 -14.15 5.83 17.57
CA SER A 115 -15.39 6.32 18.18
C SER A 115 -16.53 5.79 17.32
N SER A 116 -17.54 5.22 17.94
CA SER A 116 -18.69 4.46 17.40
C SER A 116 -19.54 5.14 16.30
N SER A 117 -19.06 6.21 15.67
CA SER A 117 -19.62 6.83 14.47
C SER A 117 -18.92 6.31 13.20
N SER A 118 -19.64 5.50 12.43
CA SER A 118 -19.23 4.73 11.25
C SER A 118 -18.79 5.48 10.00
N ASP A 119 -18.72 6.82 10.00
CA ASP A 119 -18.70 7.60 8.75
C ASP A 119 -17.37 8.32 8.42
N ALA A 120 -16.33 8.10 9.23
CA ALA A 120 -15.01 8.67 9.00
C ALA A 120 -13.97 7.55 8.80
N PRO A 121 -13.15 7.60 7.72
CA PRO A 121 -12.09 6.62 7.52
C PRO A 121 -11.08 6.69 8.68
N LEU A 122 -10.60 5.52 9.10
CA LEU A 122 -9.54 5.40 10.09
C LEU A 122 -8.29 6.11 9.58
N GLN A 123 -7.76 7.02 10.41
CA GLN A 123 -6.55 7.80 10.13
C GLN A 123 -5.52 7.56 11.23
N GLY A 124 -4.24 7.60 10.87
CA GLY A 124 -3.10 7.39 11.76
C GLY A 124 -2.22 6.20 11.35
N TYR A 125 -1.20 5.99 12.16
CA TYR A 125 -0.18 4.95 12.06
C TYR A 125 -0.69 3.63 12.65
N ALA A 126 -0.54 2.52 11.93
CA ALA A 126 -0.90 1.18 12.40
C ALA A 126 -0.27 0.07 11.52
N ASN A 127 -0.52 -1.17 11.92
CA ASN A 127 -0.44 -2.38 11.11
C ASN A 127 -1.91 -2.81 10.89
N ASP A 128 -2.25 -3.34 9.72
CA ASP A 128 -3.64 -3.64 9.41
C ASP A 128 -4.27 -4.59 10.45
N ASP A 129 -5.51 -4.27 10.82
CA ASP A 129 -6.15 -4.60 12.08
C ASP A 129 -6.01 -6.06 12.55
N VAL A 130 -5.50 -6.21 13.79
CA VAL A 130 -5.33 -7.47 14.54
C VAL A 130 -6.68 -8.13 14.89
N TYR A 131 -7.79 -7.39 14.77
CA TYR A 131 -9.09 -7.82 15.30
C TYR A 131 -9.96 -8.61 14.32
N GLN A 132 -9.57 -8.74 13.04
CA GLN A 132 -10.38 -9.46 12.05
C GLN A 132 -9.60 -10.44 11.14
N GLN A 133 -8.27 -10.57 11.30
CA GLN A 133 -7.46 -11.36 10.37
C GLN A 133 -6.77 -12.56 11.05
N LYS A 134 -6.81 -13.72 10.39
CA LYS A 134 -6.15 -14.98 10.81
C LYS A 134 -4.61 -14.89 10.74
N THR A 135 -4.09 -13.99 9.91
CA THR A 135 -2.66 -13.71 9.69
C THR A 135 -2.50 -12.20 9.52
N LEU A 136 -1.38 -11.59 9.90
CA LEU A 136 -1.11 -10.15 9.76
C LEU A 136 -0.25 -9.85 8.52
N ASN A 137 -0.37 -8.63 7.99
CA ASN A 137 0.52 -8.11 6.94
C ASN A 137 1.90 -7.75 7.54
N TRP A 138 2.97 -8.01 6.79
CA TRP A 138 4.33 -7.59 7.15
C TRP A 138 4.61 -6.14 6.72
N ASN A 139 3.82 -5.21 7.24
CA ASN A 139 3.93 -3.79 6.94
C ASN A 139 3.66 -2.89 8.16
N ASP A 140 4.16 -1.66 8.07
CA ASP A 140 3.82 -0.56 8.95
C ASP A 140 3.24 0.55 8.05
N ASN A 141 2.01 1.00 8.32
CA ASN A 141 1.29 1.91 7.42
C ASN A 141 0.76 3.17 8.11
N MET A 142 0.75 4.29 7.37
CA MET A 142 0.19 5.56 7.82
C MET A 142 -0.93 5.99 6.87
N HIS A 143 -2.15 6.00 7.37
CA HIS A 143 -3.33 6.41 6.60
C HIS A 143 -3.72 7.83 6.99
N LEU A 144 -3.66 8.77 6.06
CA LEU A 144 -4.09 10.16 6.29
C LEU A 144 -5.13 10.53 5.23
N LEU A 145 -6.17 11.23 5.65
CA LEU A 145 -7.15 11.77 4.73
C LEU A 145 -6.67 13.16 4.26
N LEU A 146 -6.71 13.40 2.96
CA LEU A 146 -6.40 14.72 2.37
C LEU A 146 -7.67 15.51 2.03
N PHE A 147 -8.76 14.81 1.72
CA PHE A 147 -10.03 15.40 1.34
C PHE A 147 -11.19 14.47 1.74
N PRO A 148 -12.35 15.00 2.17
CA PRO A 148 -12.64 16.41 2.40
C PRO A 148 -11.88 16.97 3.62
N LEU A 149 -11.43 18.24 3.54
CA LEU A 149 -10.59 18.89 4.56
C LEU A 149 -11.23 18.88 5.96
N ALA A 150 -12.57 18.96 6.03
CA ALA A 150 -13.32 18.92 7.28
C ALA A 150 -13.20 17.57 8.02
N LYS A 151 -12.80 16.50 7.34
CA LYS A 151 -12.58 15.16 7.92
C LYS A 151 -11.11 14.86 8.19
N CYS A 152 -10.18 15.77 7.83
CA CYS A 152 -8.76 15.58 8.07
C CYS A 152 -8.44 15.69 9.57
N LYS A 153 -7.76 14.69 10.12
CA LYS A 153 -7.29 14.69 11.51
C LYS A 153 -5.86 15.23 11.58
N PHE A 154 -5.69 16.54 11.44
CA PHE A 154 -4.37 17.20 11.37
C PHE A 154 -3.46 16.91 12.57
N GLU A 155 -4.03 16.57 13.73
CA GLU A 155 -3.30 16.13 14.91
C GLU A 155 -2.54 14.80 14.71
N LEU A 156 -2.96 13.97 13.75
CA LEU A 156 -2.31 12.70 13.40
C LEU A 156 -1.31 12.86 12.25
N TRP A 157 -1.14 14.07 11.72
CA TRP A 157 -0.16 14.32 10.66
C TRP A 157 1.23 14.52 11.27
N PRO A 158 2.24 13.77 10.80
CA PRO A 158 3.61 13.97 11.25
C PRO A 158 4.07 15.40 11.00
N GLN A 159 4.45 16.07 12.09
CA GLN A 159 5.12 17.37 12.05
C GLN A 159 6.60 17.21 11.67
N LYS A 160 7.11 15.97 11.74
CA LYS A 160 8.48 15.60 11.42
C LYS A 160 8.52 14.28 10.64
N PRO A 161 9.07 14.26 9.41
CA PRO A 161 9.44 15.44 8.61
C PRO A 161 8.19 16.20 8.16
N SER A 162 8.33 17.49 7.83
CA SER A 162 7.24 18.24 7.20
C SER A 162 6.85 17.60 5.87
N ASN A 163 5.54 17.31 5.68
CA ASN A 163 4.90 16.78 4.45
C ASN A 163 4.90 15.23 4.29
N PHE A 164 4.14 14.52 5.14
CA PHE A 164 4.16 13.04 5.20
C PHE A 164 2.82 12.36 4.87
N ARG A 165 2.81 11.28 4.05
CA ARG A 165 1.69 10.29 3.94
C ARG A 165 2.08 8.99 3.20
N PHE A 166 2.50 7.89 3.87
CA PHE A 166 2.98 6.70 3.14
C PHE A 166 2.93 5.36 3.90
N ASN A 167 3.10 4.27 3.13
CA ASN A 167 3.27 2.89 3.60
C ASN A 167 4.76 2.51 3.63
N PHE A 168 5.19 1.71 4.60
CA PHE A 168 6.56 1.20 4.71
C PHE A 168 6.59 -0.30 4.97
N TYR A 169 7.47 -0.99 4.25
CA TYR A 169 7.63 -2.44 4.32
C TYR A 169 9.04 -2.75 4.83
N PRO A 170 9.22 -3.14 6.11
CA PRO A 170 10.53 -3.50 6.64
C PRO A 170 11.10 -4.74 5.94
N ARG A 171 12.44 -4.84 5.88
CA ARG A 171 13.10 -6.04 5.35
C ARG A 171 12.66 -7.27 6.13
N CYS A 172 12.24 -8.33 5.44
CA CYS A 172 11.82 -9.59 6.06
C CYS A 172 12.86 -10.69 5.81
N PRO A 173 13.36 -11.41 6.84
CA PRO A 173 14.27 -12.54 6.66
C PRO A 173 13.58 -13.79 6.08
N ALA A 174 12.25 -13.87 6.15
CA ALA A 174 11.43 -14.94 5.60
C ALA A 174 10.43 -14.40 4.56
N SER A 175 10.92 -13.61 3.60
CA SER A 175 10.07 -12.91 2.62
C SER A 175 9.21 -13.83 1.75
N ASN A 176 9.57 -15.11 1.59
CA ASN A 176 8.78 -16.12 0.90
C ASN A 176 7.62 -16.70 1.74
N GLN A 177 7.58 -16.41 3.04
CA GLN A 177 6.60 -16.94 3.98
C GLN A 177 5.61 -15.89 4.48
N VAL A 178 5.81 -14.61 4.16
CA VAL A 178 4.96 -13.50 4.59
C VAL A 178 4.42 -12.70 3.41
N ASP A 179 3.28 -12.04 3.59
CA ASP A 179 2.79 -11.02 2.66
C ASP A 179 3.17 -9.65 3.20
N GLY A 180 3.82 -8.81 2.40
CA GLY A 180 3.94 -7.39 2.72
C GLY A 180 2.55 -6.75 2.79
N LEU A 181 1.73 -7.03 1.79
CA LEU A 181 0.31 -6.72 1.76
C LEU A 181 -0.39 -7.85 1.00
N LYS A 182 -1.41 -8.48 1.61
CA LYS A 182 -2.13 -9.58 0.98
C LYS A 182 -2.82 -9.16 -0.32
N PRO A 183 -3.11 -10.12 -1.23
CA PRO A 183 -3.93 -9.86 -2.41
C PRO A 183 -5.28 -9.26 -2.03
N HIS A 184 -5.62 -8.12 -2.63
CA HIS A 184 -6.88 -7.40 -2.42
C HIS A 184 -7.24 -6.58 -3.65
N GLY A 185 -8.48 -6.11 -3.71
CA GLY A 185 -8.91 -5.04 -4.60
C GLY A 185 -9.07 -3.75 -3.82
N ASP A 186 -8.73 -2.62 -4.43
CA ASP A 186 -8.91 -1.31 -3.82
C ASP A 186 -10.39 -0.94 -3.73
N GLY A 187 -10.80 -0.34 -2.61
CA GLY A 187 -12.13 0.28 -2.46
C GLY A 187 -12.23 1.70 -3.05
N SER A 188 -11.15 2.19 -3.67
CA SER A 188 -11.08 3.51 -4.31
C SER A 188 -11.49 3.41 -5.79
N ALA A 189 -11.86 4.54 -6.39
CA ALA A 189 -12.06 4.60 -7.85
C ALA A 189 -10.72 4.60 -8.61
N ILE A 190 -9.70 5.27 -8.08
CA ILE A 190 -8.35 5.37 -8.64
C ILE A 190 -7.36 5.42 -7.47
N THR A 191 -6.26 4.67 -7.58
CA THR A 191 -5.13 4.67 -6.65
C THR A 191 -3.87 5.12 -7.37
N ILE A 192 -3.16 6.12 -6.83
CA ILE A 192 -1.87 6.55 -7.38
C ILE A 192 -0.78 6.01 -6.46
N VAL A 193 0.18 5.28 -7.03
CA VAL A 193 1.27 4.64 -6.27
C VAL A 193 2.61 5.23 -6.69
N LEU A 194 3.36 5.74 -5.71
CA LEU A 194 4.76 6.08 -5.87
C LEU A 194 5.61 5.01 -5.20
N GLN A 195 6.31 4.21 -6.01
CA GLN A 195 7.19 3.16 -5.51
C GLN A 195 8.58 3.67 -5.13
N ASP A 196 9.27 2.91 -4.29
CA ASP A 196 10.71 3.07 -4.11
C ASP A 196 11.43 2.82 -5.44
N ASN A 197 12.48 3.59 -5.72
CA ASN A 197 13.21 3.51 -6.99
C ASN A 197 14.36 2.49 -6.97
N LYS A 198 14.57 1.77 -5.85
CA LYS A 198 15.64 0.78 -5.69
C LYS A 198 15.12 -0.60 -5.30
N ILE A 199 13.85 -0.73 -4.92
CA ILE A 199 13.26 -1.97 -4.42
C ILE A 199 11.94 -2.22 -5.14
N GLU A 200 11.86 -3.36 -5.82
CA GLU A 200 10.63 -3.86 -6.43
C GLU A 200 9.78 -4.60 -5.39
N GLY A 201 8.46 -4.66 -5.61
CA GLY A 201 7.59 -5.40 -4.69
C GLY A 201 6.08 -5.36 -4.95
N LEU A 202 5.59 -4.49 -5.85
CA LEU A 202 4.19 -4.56 -6.26
C LEU A 202 4.01 -5.70 -7.25
N GLN A 203 3.01 -6.52 -6.99
CA GLN A 203 2.58 -7.59 -7.88
C GLN A 203 1.11 -7.36 -8.20
N ILE A 204 0.74 -7.57 -9.46
CA ILE A 204 -0.64 -7.41 -9.94
C ILE A 204 -1.11 -8.77 -10.41
N LEU A 205 -2.20 -9.24 -9.80
CA LEU A 205 -2.83 -10.49 -10.20
C LEU A 205 -3.70 -10.23 -11.43
N LYS A 206 -3.47 -11.00 -12.50
CA LYS A 206 -4.32 -11.00 -13.68
C LYS A 206 -5.25 -12.21 -13.62
N ASP A 207 -6.52 -11.98 -13.34
CA ASP A 207 -7.53 -13.04 -13.48
C ASP A 207 -7.71 -13.37 -14.96
N ALA A 208 -7.42 -14.60 -15.36
CA ALA A 208 -7.70 -15.09 -16.71
C ALA A 208 -9.21 -15.30 -16.99
N ALA A 209 -10.06 -15.18 -15.95
CA ALA A 209 -11.46 -15.63 -15.97
C ALA A 209 -12.49 -14.59 -15.49
N ARG A 210 -12.10 -13.36 -15.14
CA ARG A 210 -13.06 -12.32 -14.74
C ARG A 210 -13.10 -11.20 -15.77
N ASP A 211 -14.23 -11.09 -16.44
CA ASP A 211 -14.62 -9.90 -17.19
C ASP A 211 -14.41 -8.65 -16.32
N ALA A 212 -13.54 -7.77 -16.83
CA ALA A 212 -13.21 -6.38 -16.50
C ALA A 212 -14.19 -5.51 -15.66
N SER A 213 -14.71 -5.98 -14.51
CA SER A 213 -15.66 -5.20 -13.70
C SER A 213 -15.08 -4.61 -12.41
N MET A 214 -13.79 -4.82 -12.12
CA MET A 214 -13.10 -4.14 -11.02
C MET A 214 -11.74 -3.64 -11.53
N ALA A 215 -11.75 -2.52 -12.25
CA ALA A 215 -10.52 -1.84 -12.63
C ALA A 215 -9.90 -1.19 -11.38
N ALA A 216 -8.93 -1.87 -10.75
CA ALA A 216 -8.03 -1.21 -9.82
C ALA A 216 -7.09 -0.33 -10.65
N VAL A 217 -7.46 0.94 -10.87
CA VAL A 217 -6.59 1.90 -11.55
C VAL A 217 -5.46 2.28 -10.62
N ALA A 218 -4.41 1.47 -10.60
CA ALA A 218 -3.11 1.86 -10.08
C ALA A 218 -2.41 2.69 -11.17
N ALA A 219 -2.20 3.98 -10.90
CA ALA A 219 -1.36 4.86 -11.72
C ALA A 219 0.02 4.99 -11.06
N TRP A 220 1.06 4.59 -11.77
CA TRP A 220 2.45 4.71 -11.32
C TRP A 220 3.11 5.97 -11.84
N ALA A 221 3.73 6.79 -10.99
CA ALA A 221 4.65 7.82 -11.45
C ALA A 221 6.05 7.21 -11.69
N VAL A 222 6.47 7.12 -12.95
CA VAL A 222 7.87 6.80 -13.30
C VAL A 222 8.63 8.13 -13.40
N ALA A 223 9.72 8.24 -12.64
CA ALA A 223 10.69 9.34 -12.72
C ALA A 223 11.98 8.83 -13.37
#